data_AF-A0A179BZ02-F1
#
_entry.id   AF-A0A179BZ02-F1
#
_cell.length_a   1.000
_cell.length_b   1.000
_cell.length_c   1.000
_cell.angle_alpha   90.00
_cell.angle_beta   90.00
_cell.angle_gamma   90.00
#
_symmetry.space_group_name_H-M   'P 1'
#
loop_
_entity.id
_entity.type
_entity.pdbx_description
1 polymer ?
#
loop_
_entity_poly.entity_id
_entity_poly.type
_entity_poly.pdbx_seq_one_letter_code
_entity_poly.pdbx_strand_id
1 'polypeptide(L)'
;MRKFASIPPRVWQADLKAVRGNLEALAVHYHLTTSGHANMLGLYYVPVTYIAHEIGCPEEGASKGLLALVEAKICSYDFDRELVWVHEMAADQIAAQLSPKDKRVKGVADQLAMLPICPITLSFYQRYRLSFHLYDERNLEEFELSMPENAEAPSKALRSKEKEKEKDKDLGKGEGPSGSRGSGKPTGTSDTMFTPYPIPKSSAEAKTFLLSKGVPADQIDACLRNLLGGNLTPYDLEGVLTDARSAA
;
A
#
# COMPACT_ATOMS: atom_id res chain seq x y z
N MET A 1 7.14 22.33 5.79
CA MET A 1 7.28 22.04 4.35
C MET A 1 8.11 20.78 4.16
N ARG A 2 7.76 19.98 3.16
CA ARG A 2 8.48 18.79 2.75
C ARG A 2 9.86 19.19 2.18
N LYS A 3 10.95 18.49 2.56
CA LYS A 3 12.31 18.82 2.10
C LYS A 3 12.65 18.25 0.72
N PHE A 4 12.14 17.06 0.40
CA PHE A 4 12.40 16.36 -0.85
C PHE A 4 11.21 15.48 -1.22
N ALA A 5 10.98 15.30 -2.52
CA ALA A 5 10.05 14.31 -3.06
C ALA A 5 10.79 13.02 -3.43
N SER A 6 10.28 11.86 -3.03
CA SER A 6 10.82 10.57 -3.47
C SER A 6 10.14 10.17 -4.77
N ILE A 7 10.88 10.01 -5.85
CA ILE A 7 10.36 9.49 -7.11
C ILE A 7 10.97 8.10 -7.33
N PRO A 8 10.16 7.02 -7.32
CA PRO A 8 10.70 5.68 -7.47
C PRO A 8 11.23 5.46 -8.90
N PRO A 9 12.34 4.73 -9.10
CA PRO A 9 12.89 4.48 -10.43
C PRO A 9 11.92 3.80 -11.41
N ARG A 10 10.94 3.06 -10.88
CA ARG A 10 9.88 2.42 -11.67
C ARG A 10 9.00 3.41 -12.44
N VAL A 11 9.06 4.71 -12.12
CA VAL A 11 8.35 5.78 -12.83
C VAL A 11 8.55 5.70 -14.35
N TRP A 12 9.76 5.34 -14.80
CA TRP A 12 10.09 5.20 -16.21
C TRP A 12 9.64 3.87 -16.82
N GLN A 13 9.59 2.82 -16.00
CA GLN A 13 9.34 1.45 -16.44
C GLN A 13 7.85 1.12 -16.50
N ALA A 14 7.07 1.67 -15.55
CA ALA A 14 5.65 1.39 -15.37
C ALA A 14 4.81 2.67 -15.39
N ASP A 15 5.02 3.58 -14.43
CA ASP A 15 4.05 4.64 -14.10
C ASP A 15 3.80 5.61 -15.26
N LEU A 16 4.87 6.07 -15.93
CA LEU A 16 4.78 7.00 -17.07
C LEU A 16 4.84 6.30 -18.44
N LYS A 17 4.77 4.96 -18.48
CA LYS A 17 4.87 4.21 -19.73
C LYS A 17 3.75 4.59 -20.71
N ALA A 18 2.54 4.84 -20.20
CA ALA A 18 1.36 5.17 -21.01
C ALA A 18 1.44 6.56 -21.67
N VAL A 19 2.18 7.49 -21.08
CA VAL A 19 2.34 8.88 -21.57
C VAL A 19 3.73 9.15 -22.14
N ARG A 20 4.53 8.10 -22.37
CA ARG A 20 5.90 8.23 -22.85
C ARG A 20 5.90 8.92 -24.23
N GLY A 21 6.66 10.00 -24.35
CA GLY A 21 6.74 10.82 -25.56
C GLY A 21 5.86 12.07 -25.55
N ASN A 22 4.93 12.18 -24.60
CA ASN A 22 4.20 13.42 -24.33
C ASN A 22 4.96 14.25 -23.29
N LEU A 23 5.72 15.25 -23.73
CA LEU A 23 6.62 16.02 -22.86
C LEU A 23 5.84 16.85 -21.84
N GLU A 24 4.69 17.40 -22.22
CA GLU A 24 3.81 18.15 -21.33
C GLU A 24 3.29 17.25 -20.21
N ALA A 25 2.83 16.03 -20.51
CA ALA A 25 2.36 15.09 -19.50
C ALA A 25 3.49 14.70 -18.52
N LEU A 26 4.71 14.47 -19.03
CA LEU A 26 5.86 14.20 -18.17
C LEU A 26 6.18 15.39 -17.26
N ALA A 27 6.23 16.60 -17.80
CA ALA A 27 6.49 17.82 -17.03
C ALA A 27 5.42 18.07 -15.97
N VAL A 28 4.15 17.92 -16.32
CA VAL A 28 3.03 18.03 -15.39
C VAL A 28 3.13 16.98 -14.29
N HIS A 29 3.45 15.72 -14.59
CA HIS A 29 3.60 14.68 -13.56
C HIS A 29 4.69 15.03 -12.54
N TYR A 30 5.86 15.46 -13.01
CA TYR A 30 6.94 15.87 -12.11
C TYR A 30 6.54 17.09 -11.28
N HIS A 31 5.90 18.09 -11.89
CA HIS A 31 5.34 19.20 -11.13
C HIS A 31 4.35 18.71 -10.06
N LEU A 32 3.41 17.83 -10.40
CA LEU A 32 2.40 17.34 -9.45
C LEU A 32 3.01 16.56 -8.27
N THR A 33 4.12 15.86 -8.50
CA THR A 33 4.79 15.06 -7.46
C THR A 33 5.79 15.85 -6.63
N THR A 34 6.35 16.94 -7.18
CA THR A 34 7.42 17.71 -6.54
C THR A 34 7.07 19.16 -6.22
N SER A 35 5.85 19.64 -6.53
CA SER A 35 5.42 21.00 -6.25
C SER A 35 5.58 21.36 -4.76
N GLY A 36 5.91 22.61 -4.47
CA GLY A 36 6.01 23.12 -3.10
C GLY A 36 4.69 23.05 -2.32
N HIS A 37 3.56 22.96 -3.03
CA HIS A 37 2.22 22.81 -2.48
C HIS A 37 1.79 21.35 -2.32
N ALA A 38 2.52 20.40 -2.91
CA ALA A 38 2.18 18.99 -2.83
C ALA A 38 2.39 18.44 -1.41
N ASN A 39 1.45 17.63 -0.94
CA ASN A 39 1.56 16.87 0.30
C ASN A 39 1.85 15.40 0.02
N MET A 40 2.07 14.61 1.07
CA MET A 40 2.38 13.18 0.92
C MET A 40 1.20 12.35 0.42
N LEU A 41 -0.04 12.84 0.53
CA LEU A 41 -1.23 12.14 0.03
C LEU A 41 -1.32 12.19 -1.50
N GLY A 42 -0.71 13.21 -2.12
CA GLY A 42 -0.98 13.57 -3.50
C GLY A 42 -2.35 14.20 -3.70
N LEU A 43 -3.01 14.66 -2.63
CA LEU A 43 -4.31 15.32 -2.64
C LEU A 43 -4.15 16.79 -2.25
N TYR A 44 -4.23 17.72 -3.20
CA TYR A 44 -4.03 19.13 -2.91
C TYR A 44 -4.56 20.05 -4.02
N TYR A 45 -4.77 21.32 -3.67
CA TYR A 45 -5.19 22.36 -4.60
C TYR A 45 -4.02 22.76 -5.52
N VAL A 46 -4.24 22.75 -6.82
CA VAL A 46 -3.27 23.13 -7.84
C VAL A 46 -3.97 23.63 -9.13
N PRO A 47 -4.05 24.95 -9.33
CA PRO A 47 -4.57 25.55 -10.56
C PRO A 47 -3.77 25.16 -11.79
N VAL A 48 -4.43 24.99 -12.94
CA VAL A 48 -3.73 24.74 -14.21
C VAL A 48 -2.78 25.89 -14.56
N THR A 49 -3.19 27.12 -14.26
CA THR A 49 -2.36 28.34 -14.41
C THR A 49 -1.06 28.27 -13.61
N TYR A 50 -1.11 27.69 -12.40
CA TYR A 50 0.05 27.51 -11.55
C TYR A 50 1.02 26.48 -12.14
N ILE A 51 0.48 25.34 -12.60
CA ILE A 51 1.26 24.30 -13.30
C ILE A 51 1.97 24.92 -14.51
N ALA A 52 1.22 25.61 -15.35
CA ALA A 52 1.73 26.24 -16.58
C ALA A 52 2.87 27.22 -16.31
N HIS A 53 2.69 28.07 -15.29
CA HIS A 53 3.71 29.03 -14.87
C HIS A 53 5.00 28.34 -14.39
N GLU A 54 4.91 27.32 -13.54
CA GLU A 54 6.09 26.66 -12.97
C GLU A 54 6.85 25.80 -14.00
N ILE A 55 6.14 25.11 -14.90
CA ILE A 55 6.79 24.29 -15.94
C ILE A 55 7.20 25.12 -17.18
N GLY A 56 6.82 26.39 -17.24
CA GLY A 56 7.20 27.32 -18.30
C GLY A 56 6.52 27.01 -19.64
N CYS A 57 5.25 26.60 -19.64
CA CYS A 57 4.48 26.34 -20.85
C CYS A 57 3.19 27.18 -20.90
N PRO A 58 2.52 27.30 -22.06
CA PRO A 58 1.17 27.86 -22.13
C PRO A 58 0.18 27.05 -21.30
N GLU A 59 -0.87 27.69 -20.80
CA GLU A 59 -1.93 27.02 -20.02
C GLU A 59 -2.58 25.86 -20.78
N GLU A 60 -2.74 26.00 -22.10
CA GLU A 60 -3.21 24.93 -22.98
C GLU A 60 -2.30 23.69 -22.94
N GLY A 61 -0.97 23.90 -22.90
CA GLY A 61 0.01 22.82 -22.79
C GLY A 61 -0.10 22.08 -21.46
N ALA A 62 -0.20 22.82 -20.36
CA ALA A 62 -0.39 22.25 -19.02
C ALA A 62 -1.72 21.48 -18.92
N SER A 63 -2.81 22.04 -19.45
CA SER A 63 -4.13 21.41 -19.48
C SER A 63 -4.10 20.10 -20.30
N LYS A 64 -3.48 20.11 -21.48
CA LYS A 64 -3.32 18.90 -22.31
C LYS A 64 -2.46 17.83 -21.63
N GLY A 65 -1.35 18.23 -21.00
CA GLY A 65 -0.51 17.33 -20.22
C GLY A 65 -1.28 16.69 -19.06
N LEU A 66 -2.04 17.49 -18.32
CA LEU A 66 -2.89 17.03 -17.22
C LEU A 66 -3.98 16.05 -17.70
N LEU A 67 -4.68 16.38 -18.79
CA LEU A 67 -5.68 15.48 -19.39
C LEU A 67 -5.08 14.15 -19.83
N ALA A 68 -3.88 14.15 -20.40
CA ALA A 68 -3.18 12.92 -20.78
C ALA A 68 -2.84 12.04 -19.55
N LEU A 69 -2.48 12.66 -18.41
CA LEU A 69 -2.27 11.92 -17.16
C LEU A 69 -3.59 11.35 -16.60
N VAL A 70 -4.70 12.09 -16.72
CA VAL A 70 -6.03 11.62 -16.34
C VAL A 70 -6.47 10.42 -17.19
N GLU A 71 -6.31 10.51 -18.51
CA GLU A 71 -6.62 9.42 -19.45
C GLU A 71 -5.77 8.17 -19.17
N ALA A 72 -4.49 8.37 -18.85
CA ALA A 72 -3.58 7.31 -18.44
C ALA A 72 -3.83 6.77 -17.01
N LYS A 73 -4.81 7.31 -16.28
CA LYS A 73 -5.14 6.97 -14.88
C LYS A 73 -3.96 7.16 -13.91
N ILE A 74 -3.10 8.12 -14.18
CA ILE A 74 -1.97 8.50 -13.32
C ILE A 74 -2.41 9.50 -12.25
N CYS A 75 -3.39 10.34 -12.57
CA CYS A 75 -4.03 11.22 -11.61
C CYS A 75 -5.53 11.38 -11.89
N SER A 76 -6.25 11.93 -10.93
CA SER A 76 -7.58 12.51 -11.11
C SER A 76 -7.50 14.02 -10.87
N TYR A 77 -8.28 14.80 -11.61
CA TYR A 77 -8.31 16.25 -11.47
C TYR A 77 -9.73 16.78 -11.58
N ASP A 78 -10.11 17.65 -10.65
CA ASP A 78 -11.38 18.37 -10.64
C ASP A 78 -11.09 19.82 -11.08
N PHE A 79 -11.54 20.18 -12.28
CA PHE A 79 -11.29 21.50 -12.86
C PHE A 79 -12.04 22.62 -12.15
N ASP A 80 -13.22 22.34 -11.58
CA ASP A 80 -14.01 23.35 -10.88
C ASP A 80 -13.41 23.67 -9.51
N ARG A 81 -12.82 22.66 -8.85
CA ARG A 81 -12.18 22.79 -7.52
C ARG A 81 -10.67 22.99 -7.58
N GLU A 82 -10.10 22.86 -8.78
CA GLU A 82 -8.65 22.82 -9.02
C GLU A 82 -7.94 21.85 -8.07
N LEU A 83 -8.56 20.70 -7.81
CA LEU A 83 -8.10 19.70 -6.85
C LEU A 83 -7.53 18.50 -7.60
N VAL A 84 -6.28 18.14 -7.31
CA VAL A 84 -5.64 16.95 -7.86
C VAL A 84 -5.62 15.80 -6.86
N TRP A 85 -5.72 14.58 -7.37
CA TRP A 85 -5.24 13.37 -6.72
C TRP A 85 -4.21 12.68 -7.61
N VAL A 86 -2.95 12.67 -7.19
CA VAL A 86 -1.89 11.88 -7.82
C VAL A 86 -2.00 10.44 -7.30
N HIS A 87 -2.35 9.50 -8.18
CA HIS A 87 -2.58 8.12 -7.79
C HIS A 87 -1.28 7.47 -7.29
N GLU A 88 -1.41 6.52 -6.36
CA GLU A 88 -0.29 5.81 -5.71
C GLU A 88 0.74 6.69 -4.96
N MET A 89 0.62 8.02 -5.00
CA MET A 89 1.56 8.91 -4.31
C MET A 89 1.58 8.65 -2.80
N ALA A 90 0.42 8.47 -2.15
CA ALA A 90 0.40 8.12 -0.73
C ALA A 90 1.09 6.79 -0.43
N ALA A 91 0.93 5.78 -1.29
CA ALA A 91 1.62 4.50 -1.15
C ALA A 91 3.15 4.67 -1.23
N ASP A 92 3.62 5.51 -2.15
CA ASP A 92 5.04 5.77 -2.37
C ASP A 92 5.70 6.64 -1.30
N GLN A 93 4.98 7.67 -0.85
CA GLN A 93 5.53 8.66 0.06
C GLN A 93 5.37 8.27 1.53
N ILE A 94 4.39 7.42 1.85
CA ILE A 94 4.05 7.05 3.22
C ILE A 94 4.39 5.57 3.46
N ALA A 95 3.63 4.67 2.84
CA ALA A 95 3.79 3.21 2.84
C ALA A 95 2.66 2.58 2.01
N ALA A 96 2.84 1.36 1.52
CA ALA A 96 1.76 0.59 0.89
C ALA A 96 0.62 0.25 1.88
N GLN A 97 0.97 0.03 3.15
CA GLN A 97 0.03 -0.25 4.24
C GLN A 97 0.57 0.33 5.55
N LEU A 98 -0.32 0.78 6.43
CA LEU A 98 0.02 1.23 7.79
C LEU A 98 -0.50 0.24 8.82
N SER A 99 0.13 0.19 9.99
CA SER A 99 -0.45 -0.53 11.13
C SER A 99 -1.51 0.35 11.83
N PRO A 100 -2.52 -0.22 12.49
CA PRO A 100 -3.59 0.56 13.14
C PRO A 100 -3.09 1.52 14.23
N LYS A 101 -1.90 1.29 14.79
CA LYS A 101 -1.31 2.12 15.84
C LYS A 101 -0.29 3.13 15.31
N ASP A 102 -0.06 3.16 13.99
CA ASP A 102 0.88 4.07 13.38
C ASP A 102 0.35 5.51 13.45
N LYS A 103 1.17 6.43 13.98
CA LYS A 103 0.77 7.85 14.13
C LYS A 103 0.48 8.52 12.78
N ARG A 104 0.98 7.96 11.68
CA ARG A 104 0.72 8.45 10.32
C ARG A 104 -0.72 8.25 9.90
N VAL A 105 -1.43 7.23 10.43
CA VAL A 105 -2.88 7.03 10.17
C VAL A 105 -3.66 8.29 10.52
N LYS A 106 -3.48 8.77 11.76
CA LYS A 106 -4.10 10.01 12.22
C LYS A 106 -3.70 11.22 11.37
N GLY A 107 -2.41 11.32 11.01
CA GLY A 107 -1.94 12.42 10.16
C GLY A 107 -2.59 12.44 8.77
N VAL A 108 -2.78 11.26 8.15
CA VAL A 108 -3.51 11.14 6.88
C VAL A 108 -4.98 11.53 7.07
N ALA A 109 -5.62 11.03 8.13
CA ALA A 109 -7.03 11.32 8.40
C ALA A 109 -7.28 12.81 8.66
N ASP A 110 -6.44 13.45 9.47
CA ASP A 110 -6.51 14.89 9.74
C ASP A 110 -6.34 15.71 8.45
N GLN A 111 -5.43 15.32 7.55
CA GLN A 111 -5.25 16.00 6.26
C GLN A 111 -6.43 15.79 5.31
N LEU A 112 -6.98 14.57 5.24
CA LEU A 112 -8.13 14.27 4.39
C LEU A 112 -9.40 14.98 4.88
N ALA A 113 -9.62 15.05 6.19
CA ALA A 113 -10.77 15.73 6.80
C ALA A 113 -10.78 17.25 6.57
N MET A 114 -9.65 17.86 6.18
CA MET A 114 -9.58 19.27 5.80
C MET A 114 -10.03 19.54 4.35
N LEU A 115 -10.19 18.49 3.54
CA LEU A 115 -10.55 18.59 2.14
C LEU A 115 -12.07 18.42 1.95
N PRO A 116 -12.66 19.01 0.89
CA PRO A 116 -14.07 18.82 0.59
C PRO A 116 -14.36 17.35 0.26
N ILE A 117 -15.53 16.86 0.69
CA ILE A 117 -16.05 15.58 0.23
C ILE A 117 -16.50 15.75 -1.22
N CYS A 118 -15.79 15.10 -2.14
CA CYS A 118 -16.06 15.11 -3.56
C CYS A 118 -15.59 13.78 -4.19
N PRO A 119 -15.92 13.50 -5.46
CA PRO A 119 -15.54 12.24 -6.10
C PRO A 119 -14.06 11.88 -5.98
N ILE A 120 -13.16 12.87 -6.04
CA ILE A 120 -11.71 12.67 -5.94
C ILE A 120 -11.29 12.25 -4.52
N THR A 121 -11.73 12.98 -3.49
CA THR A 121 -11.37 12.66 -2.10
C THR A 121 -12.04 11.37 -1.62
N LEU A 122 -13.25 11.07 -2.08
CA LEU A 122 -13.91 9.79 -1.86
C LEU A 122 -13.15 8.63 -2.54
N SER A 123 -12.65 8.82 -3.76
CA SER A 123 -11.86 7.79 -4.44
C SER A 123 -10.53 7.52 -3.74
N PHE A 124 -9.87 8.56 -3.22
CA PHE A 124 -8.71 8.41 -2.34
C PHE A 124 -9.08 7.62 -1.08
N TYR A 125 -10.16 8.02 -0.41
CA TYR A 125 -10.62 7.35 0.80
C TYR A 125 -10.86 5.87 0.49
N GLN A 126 -11.65 5.54 -0.53
CA GLN A 126 -11.89 4.16 -0.96
C GLN A 126 -10.60 3.37 -1.21
N ARG A 127 -9.61 3.96 -1.87
CA ARG A 127 -8.32 3.30 -2.20
C ARG A 127 -7.52 2.96 -0.94
N TYR A 128 -7.48 3.85 0.05
CA TYR A 128 -6.61 3.73 1.23
C TYR A 128 -7.36 3.41 2.53
N ARG A 129 -8.70 3.33 2.50
CA ARG A 129 -9.56 3.15 3.66
C ARG A 129 -9.12 2.00 4.54
N LEU A 130 -8.95 0.82 3.94
CA LEU A 130 -8.56 -0.39 4.64
C LEU A 130 -7.05 -0.43 4.94
N SER A 131 -6.21 -0.15 3.95
CA SER A 131 -4.75 -0.25 4.09
C SER A 131 -4.16 0.76 5.07
N PHE A 132 -4.79 1.92 5.24
CA PHE A 132 -4.38 2.95 6.19
C PHE A 132 -5.29 3.01 7.42
N HIS A 133 -6.21 2.07 7.61
CA HIS A 133 -7.13 2.02 8.76
C HIS A 133 -7.96 3.31 8.96
N LEU A 134 -8.30 4.01 7.88
CA LEU A 134 -9.02 5.29 7.93
C LEU A 134 -10.48 5.13 8.35
N TYR A 135 -11.04 3.92 8.25
CA TYR A 135 -12.41 3.62 8.69
C TYR A 135 -12.58 3.68 10.23
N ASP A 136 -11.49 3.59 10.99
CA ASP A 136 -11.51 3.68 12.46
C ASP A 136 -11.41 5.14 12.95
N GLU A 137 -11.12 6.09 12.06
CA GLU A 137 -10.87 7.48 12.40
C GLU A 137 -12.16 8.30 12.42
N ARG A 138 -12.50 8.82 13.60
CA ARG A 138 -13.79 9.50 13.86
C ARG A 138 -14.01 10.76 13.01
N ASN A 139 -12.94 11.45 12.63
CA ASN A 139 -13.04 12.64 11.78
C ASN A 139 -13.28 12.31 10.30
N LEU A 140 -13.40 11.03 9.94
CA LEU A 140 -13.75 10.57 8.60
C LEU A 140 -15.09 9.83 8.56
N GLU A 141 -15.95 10.00 9.58
CA GLU A 141 -17.28 9.37 9.63
C GLU A 141 -18.15 9.77 8.42
N GLU A 142 -18.10 11.02 7.98
CA GLU A 142 -18.82 11.47 6.78
C GLU A 142 -18.31 10.81 5.49
N PHE A 143 -17.00 10.53 5.40
CA PHE A 143 -16.42 9.78 4.28
C PHE A 143 -16.92 8.33 4.29
N GLU A 144 -16.97 7.70 5.46
CA GLU A 144 -17.50 6.36 5.63
C GLU A 144 -18.98 6.27 5.21
N LEU A 145 -19.81 7.22 5.66
CA LEU A 145 -21.22 7.29 5.31
C LEU A 145 -21.47 7.56 3.81
N SER A 146 -20.49 8.18 3.15
CA SER A 146 -20.54 8.48 1.71
C SER A 146 -20.06 7.32 0.84
N MET A 147 -19.61 6.21 1.44
CA MET A 147 -19.21 5.02 0.69
C MET A 147 -20.44 4.28 0.12
N PRO A 148 -20.33 3.73 -1.10
CA PRO A 148 -21.40 2.90 -1.64
C PRO A 148 -21.58 1.62 -0.80
N GLU A 149 -22.83 1.13 -0.71
CA GLU A 149 -23.21 -0.03 0.12
C GLU A 149 -22.44 -1.32 -0.22
N ASN A 150 -21.89 -1.42 -1.42
CA ASN A 150 -21.09 -2.56 -1.90
C ASN A 150 -19.59 -2.46 -1.57
N ALA A 151 -19.16 -1.40 -0.89
CA ALA A 151 -17.77 -1.25 -0.47
C ALA A 151 -17.40 -2.35 0.53
N GLU A 152 -16.18 -2.89 0.38
CA GLU A 152 -15.69 -3.97 1.24
C GLU A 152 -15.67 -3.52 2.71
N ALA A 153 -16.54 -4.13 3.52
CA ALA A 153 -16.61 -3.87 4.94
C ALA A 153 -15.32 -4.34 5.62
N PRO A 154 -14.76 -3.59 6.59
CA PRO A 154 -13.60 -4.05 7.34
C PRO A 154 -13.93 -5.37 8.02
N SER A 155 -13.17 -6.43 7.73
CA SER A 155 -13.39 -7.75 8.30
C SER A 155 -12.90 -7.83 9.76
N LYS A 156 -13.56 -7.10 10.67
CA LYS A 156 -13.77 -7.46 12.09
C LYS A 156 -14.51 -6.35 12.82
N ALA A 157 -15.67 -6.75 13.33
CA ALA A 157 -16.61 -5.93 14.06
C ALA A 157 -16.26 -5.79 15.56
N LEU A 158 -16.65 -4.63 16.10
CA LEU A 158 -17.10 -4.35 17.46
C LEU A 158 -16.06 -4.16 18.57
N ARG A 159 -15.73 -2.87 18.73
CA ARG A 159 -15.15 -2.26 19.92
C ARG A 159 -16.22 -2.16 21.03
N SER A 160 -16.45 -3.24 21.77
CA SER A 160 -17.09 -3.15 23.10
C SER A 160 -16.01 -2.96 24.16
N LYS A 161 -16.01 -1.77 24.77
CA LYS A 161 -15.38 -1.51 26.06
C LYS A 161 -16.12 -2.33 27.12
N GLU A 162 -15.55 -3.44 27.58
CA GLU A 162 -15.77 -3.91 28.95
C GLU A 162 -14.44 -4.33 29.55
N LYS A 163 -14.08 -3.63 30.64
CA LYS A 163 -13.08 -4.09 31.59
C LYS A 163 -13.69 -5.28 32.32
N GLU A 164 -13.18 -6.48 32.13
CA GLU A 164 -13.16 -7.46 33.21
C GLU A 164 -11.81 -8.17 33.25
N LYS A 165 -11.32 -8.25 34.47
CA LYS A 165 -10.04 -8.77 34.90
C LYS A 165 -10.41 -10.00 35.70
N GLU A 166 -10.12 -11.20 35.20
CA GLU A 166 -10.00 -12.35 36.07
C GLU A 166 -9.18 -13.47 35.44
N LYS A 167 -8.72 -14.35 36.32
CA LYS A 167 -7.44 -15.03 36.31
C LYS A 167 -7.68 -16.53 36.44
N ASP A 168 -6.72 -17.28 35.92
CA ASP A 168 -6.34 -18.66 36.31
C ASP A 168 -7.13 -19.89 35.80
N LYS A 169 -6.31 -20.80 35.24
CA LYS A 169 -6.26 -22.28 35.35
C LYS A 169 -6.94 -23.22 34.33
N ASP A 170 -6.05 -23.79 33.51
CA ASP A 170 -5.58 -25.19 33.52
C ASP A 170 -6.30 -26.30 32.71
N LEU A 171 -5.45 -27.10 32.04
CA LEU A 171 -5.55 -28.47 31.51
C LEU A 171 -6.49 -28.83 30.34
N GLY A 172 -5.88 -29.42 29.30
CA GLY A 172 -6.37 -30.70 28.76
C GLY A 172 -6.55 -30.84 27.24
N LYS A 173 -5.59 -31.53 26.60
CA LYS A 173 -5.64 -32.42 25.41
C LYS A 173 -6.94 -32.52 24.59
N GLY A 174 -6.78 -32.57 23.26
CA GLY A 174 -7.67 -33.32 22.36
C GLY A 174 -7.40 -33.11 20.87
N GLU A 175 -7.03 -34.17 20.16
CA GLU A 175 -6.77 -34.26 18.71
C GLU A 175 -8.04 -34.08 17.84
N GLY A 176 -7.85 -33.83 16.53
CA GLY A 176 -8.86 -33.53 15.49
C GLY A 176 -9.83 -34.69 15.13
N PRO A 177 -10.38 -34.82 13.88
CA PRO A 177 -9.91 -34.30 12.58
C PRO A 177 -10.98 -33.91 11.52
N SER A 178 -10.51 -33.54 10.31
CA SER A 178 -11.13 -33.73 8.96
C SER A 178 -12.38 -32.89 8.61
N GLY A 179 -12.62 -32.30 7.42
CA GLY A 179 -12.08 -32.24 6.04
C GLY A 179 -12.96 -31.18 5.32
N SER A 180 -12.80 -30.69 4.09
CA SER A 180 -12.39 -31.32 2.83
C SER A 180 -12.47 -30.27 1.69
N ARG A 181 -11.57 -30.40 0.69
CA ARG A 181 -11.66 -30.01 -0.76
C ARG A 181 -11.79 -28.51 -1.10
N GLY A 182 -10.87 -27.91 -1.86
CA GLY A 182 -10.51 -28.15 -3.28
C GLY A 182 -11.24 -27.09 -4.11
N SER A 183 -10.69 -26.28 -5.01
CA SER A 183 -9.67 -26.45 -6.05
C SER A 183 -9.38 -25.07 -6.67
N GLY A 184 -8.13 -24.74 -7.04
CA GLY A 184 -7.83 -24.42 -8.44
C GLY A 184 -6.72 -23.36 -8.56
N LYS A 185 -5.68 -23.68 -9.35
CA LYS A 185 -4.64 -22.73 -9.78
C LYS A 185 -5.26 -21.63 -10.67
N PRO A 186 -4.63 -20.45 -10.71
CA PRO A 186 -3.98 -20.08 -11.96
C PRO A 186 -2.51 -19.68 -11.76
N THR A 187 -1.69 -20.12 -12.71
CA THR A 187 -0.30 -19.73 -12.90
C THR A 187 -0.23 -18.32 -13.48
N GLY A 188 0.52 -17.43 -12.83
CA GLY A 188 0.78 -16.05 -13.27
C GLY A 188 1.75 -15.37 -12.31
N THR A 189 3.03 -15.56 -12.58
CA THR A 189 4.23 -15.23 -11.80
C THR A 189 4.43 -13.73 -11.55
N SER A 190 4.24 -13.31 -10.29
CA SER A 190 4.85 -12.13 -9.65
C SER A 190 4.47 -12.11 -8.17
N ASP A 191 3.22 -12.48 -7.88
CA ASP A 191 2.62 -12.37 -6.54
C ASP A 191 3.15 -13.43 -5.55
N THR A 192 3.78 -14.50 -6.06
CA THR A 192 4.21 -15.64 -5.24
C THR A 192 5.57 -15.48 -4.56
N MET A 193 6.38 -14.49 -4.95
CA MET A 193 7.71 -14.30 -4.34
C MET A 193 7.66 -13.58 -2.98
N PHE A 194 6.61 -12.79 -2.76
CA PHE A 194 6.43 -11.97 -1.56
C PHE A 194 5.38 -12.52 -0.59
N THR A 195 4.64 -13.56 -0.98
CA THR A 195 3.75 -14.28 -0.06
C THR A 195 4.56 -15.15 0.89
N PRO A 196 4.45 -14.97 2.22
CA PRO A 196 5.16 -15.82 3.18
C PRO A 196 4.76 -17.29 3.06
N TYR A 197 5.70 -18.19 3.31
CA TYR A 197 5.42 -19.61 3.42
C TYR A 197 4.42 -19.88 4.56
N PRO A 198 3.54 -20.88 4.40
CA PRO A 198 2.62 -21.26 5.46
C PRO A 198 3.38 -21.74 6.69
N ILE A 199 2.90 -21.36 7.88
CA ILE A 199 3.52 -21.72 9.16
C ILE A 199 3.37 -23.24 9.37
N PRO A 200 4.48 -24.00 9.49
CA PRO A 200 4.43 -25.45 9.72
C PRO A 200 3.84 -25.81 11.09
N LYS A 201 3.33 -27.02 11.24
CA LYS A 201 2.65 -27.46 12.49
C LYS A 201 3.63 -27.76 13.62
N SER A 202 4.91 -27.94 13.31
CA SER A 202 5.95 -28.20 14.30
C SER A 202 7.31 -27.62 13.88
N SER A 203 8.17 -27.39 14.87
CA SER A 203 9.54 -26.94 14.64
C SER A 203 10.39 -27.97 13.90
N ALA A 204 10.12 -29.28 14.09
CA ALA A 204 10.79 -30.35 13.37
C ALA A 204 10.44 -30.34 11.88
N GLU A 205 9.15 -30.18 11.55
CA GLU A 205 8.67 -30.05 10.16
C GLU A 205 9.27 -28.81 9.48
N ALA A 206 9.31 -27.68 10.19
CA ALA A 206 9.92 -26.44 9.71
C ALA A 206 11.42 -26.60 9.40
N LYS A 207 12.18 -27.30 10.26
CA LYS A 207 13.61 -27.60 9.99
C LYS A 207 13.79 -28.48 8.76
N THR A 208 12.97 -29.53 8.60
CA THR A 208 13.04 -30.40 7.42
C THR A 208 12.68 -29.66 6.13
N PHE A 209 11.73 -28.73 6.18
CA PHE A 209 11.37 -27.89 5.05
C PHE A 209 12.54 -26.99 4.61
N LEU A 210 13.19 -26.30 5.56
CA LEU A 210 14.33 -25.43 5.26
C LEU A 210 15.53 -26.20 4.69
N LEU A 211 15.82 -27.38 5.23
CA LEU A 211 16.85 -28.28 4.70
C LEU A 211 16.51 -28.74 3.27
N SER A 212 15.24 -29.08 3.00
CA SER A 212 14.80 -29.46 1.65
C SER A 212 14.95 -28.33 0.61
N LYS A 213 15.00 -27.07 1.08
CA LYS A 213 15.23 -25.89 0.26
C LYS A 213 16.70 -25.51 0.11
N GLY A 214 17.61 -26.24 0.75
CA GLY A 214 19.05 -26.04 0.63
C GLY A 214 19.63 -24.96 1.56
N VAL A 215 18.91 -24.58 2.62
CA VAL A 215 19.42 -23.63 3.61
C VAL A 215 20.61 -24.24 4.36
N PRO A 216 21.77 -23.56 4.43
CA PRO A 216 22.94 -24.08 5.10
C PRO A 216 22.81 -24.03 6.63
N ALA A 217 23.50 -24.95 7.31
CA ALA A 217 23.27 -25.28 8.72
C ALA A 217 23.46 -24.11 9.69
N ASP A 218 24.33 -23.17 9.35
CA ASP A 218 24.63 -21.95 10.09
C ASP A 218 23.50 -20.90 10.01
N GLN A 219 22.66 -20.95 8.97
CA GLN A 219 21.53 -20.03 8.77
C GLN A 219 20.15 -20.65 9.07
N ILE A 220 20.10 -21.95 9.39
CA ILE A 220 18.84 -22.67 9.67
C ILE A 220 18.07 -22.04 10.84
N ASP A 221 18.74 -21.70 11.95
CA ASP A 221 18.04 -21.18 13.13
C ASP A 221 17.46 -19.77 12.90
N ALA A 222 18.11 -18.96 12.04
CA ALA A 222 17.58 -17.66 11.62
C ALA A 222 16.34 -17.83 10.73
N CYS A 223 16.42 -18.68 9.71
CA CYS A 223 15.31 -18.97 8.82
C CYS A 223 14.13 -19.64 9.55
N LEU A 224 14.41 -20.48 10.55
CA LEU A 224 13.39 -21.16 11.35
C LEU A 224 12.56 -20.17 12.16
N ARG A 225 13.19 -19.17 12.78
CA ARG A 225 12.48 -18.10 13.51
C ARG A 225 11.57 -17.30 12.58
N ASN A 226 12.05 -16.97 11.38
CA ASN A 226 11.26 -16.23 10.39
C ASN A 226 10.09 -17.06 9.84
N LEU A 227 10.30 -18.37 9.61
CA LEU A 227 9.27 -19.28 9.12
C LEU A 227 8.17 -19.51 10.17
N LEU A 228 8.53 -19.78 11.42
CA LEU A 228 7.57 -19.95 12.51
C LEU A 228 6.86 -18.64 12.87
N GLY A 229 7.50 -17.50 12.62
CA GLY A 229 6.90 -16.17 12.74
C GLY A 229 6.00 -15.75 11.58
N GLY A 230 5.87 -16.58 10.53
CA GLY A 230 5.04 -16.29 9.36
C GLY A 230 5.58 -15.20 8.44
N ASN A 231 6.89 -14.89 8.54
CA ASN A 231 7.54 -13.79 7.84
C ASN A 231 8.52 -14.24 6.75
N LEU A 232 8.74 -15.56 6.60
CA LEU A 232 9.70 -16.07 5.62
C LEU A 232 9.05 -16.17 4.24
N THR A 233 9.51 -15.36 3.29
CA THR A 233 9.06 -15.40 1.89
C THR A 233 10.03 -16.18 1.00
N PRO A 234 9.60 -16.60 -0.22
CA PRO A 234 10.52 -17.14 -1.22
C PRO A 234 11.66 -16.18 -1.58
N TYR A 235 11.43 -14.87 -1.58
CA TYR A 235 12.47 -13.87 -1.84
C TYR A 235 13.55 -13.86 -0.76
N ASP A 236 13.16 -13.87 0.53
CA ASP A 236 14.12 -13.92 1.65
C ASP A 236 14.99 -15.18 1.58
N LEU A 237 14.39 -16.30 1.19
CA LEU A 237 15.08 -17.57 1.05
C LEU A 237 16.05 -17.57 -0.14
N GLU A 238 15.72 -16.91 -1.24
CA GLU A 238 16.61 -16.77 -2.40
C GLU A 238 17.85 -15.92 -2.05
N GLY A 239 17.67 -14.85 -1.26
CA GLY A 239 18.80 -14.08 -0.72
C GLY A 239 19.78 -14.95 0.08
N VAL A 240 19.25 -15.72 1.05
CA VAL A 240 20.04 -16.65 1.87
C VAL A 240 20.80 -17.68 1.03
N LEU A 241 20.16 -18.23 0.00
CA LEU A 241 20.78 -19.23 -0.88
C LEU A 241 21.83 -18.61 -1.81
N THR A 242 21.66 -17.35 -2.21
CA THR A 242 22.61 -16.63 -3.08
C THR A 242 23.86 -16.23 -2.30
N ASP A 243 23.70 -15.80 -1.05
CA ASP A 243 24.81 -15.50 -0.14
C ASP A 243 25.62 -16.76 0.18
N ALA A 244 24.93 -17.88 0.44
CA ALA A 244 25.57 -19.17 0.68
C ALA A 244 26.38 -19.69 -0.52
N ARG A 245 25.92 -19.44 -1.75
CA ARG A 245 26.65 -19.79 -2.98
C ARG A 245 27.85 -18.89 -3.25
N SER A 246 27.83 -17.65 -2.74
CA SER A 246 28.92 -16.69 -2.89
C SER A 246 30.01 -16.87 -1.82
N ALA A 247 29.69 -17.55 -0.73
CA ALA A 247 30.59 -17.83 0.40
C ALA A 247 31.25 -19.23 0.34
N ALA A 248 30.88 -20.06 -0.63
CA ALA A 248 31.45 -21.39 -0.90
C ALA A 248 32.50 -21.31 -2.02
#